data_AF-A0A853HSY1-F1
#
_entry.id   AF-A0A853HSY1-F1
#
_cell.length_a   1.000
_cell.length_b   1.000
_cell.length_c   1.000
_cell.angle_alpha   90.00
_cell.angle_beta   90.00
_cell.angle_gamma   90.00
#
_symmetry.space_group_name_H-M   'P 1'
#
loop_
_entity.id
_entity.type
_entity.pdbx_description
1 polymer ?
#
loop_
_entity_poly.entity_id
_entity_poly.type
_entity_poly.pdbx_seq_one_letter_code
_entity_poly.pdbx_strand_id
1 'polypeptide(L)'
;MNNAFDPHEQAADLNAKIIAGLERLSTVFRAVIQQQAKANQLTPLQTQLLLFIASHREHLCTVTRLAEEFVVTKATVSDSIRVLVEKGYLAKQAKADPRTFSLMVTPKGKDTIIQLQQLTQLFEPVLANLTQAEQQTTWQVLIQLIARFQAQGMIPTRMCMTCQHFEKNKQGAYCHLLKSPLAIKDLRIDCPEHELIK
;
A
#
# COMPACT_ATOMS: atom_id res chain seq x y z
N MET A 1 12.53 5.21 30.03
CA MET A 1 11.87 4.85 28.77
C MET A 1 11.08 6.07 28.33
N ASN A 2 11.40 6.60 27.17
CA ASN A 2 10.70 7.74 26.59
C ASN A 2 9.43 7.24 25.90
N ASN A 3 8.27 7.74 26.30
CA ASN A 3 6.96 7.39 25.76
C ASN A 3 6.53 8.47 24.76
N ALA A 4 6.74 8.20 23.47
CA ALA A 4 6.33 9.10 22.38
C ALA A 4 4.81 9.40 22.35
N PHE A 5 3.98 8.65 23.09
CA PHE A 5 2.53 8.88 23.20
C PHE A 5 2.14 9.78 24.38
N ASP A 6 3.08 10.18 25.24
CA ASP A 6 2.85 11.16 26.31
C ASP A 6 2.84 12.59 25.72
N PRO A 7 1.75 13.37 25.86
CA PRO A 7 1.71 14.76 25.41
C PRO A 7 2.80 15.67 25.99
N HIS A 8 3.27 15.41 27.21
CA HIS A 8 4.36 16.20 27.82
C HIS A 8 5.69 15.94 27.14
N GLU A 9 5.97 14.69 26.78
CA GLU A 9 7.16 14.32 26.02
C GLU A 9 7.07 14.81 24.58
N GLN A 10 5.89 14.68 23.96
CA GLN A 10 5.61 15.26 22.64
C GLN A 10 5.85 16.77 22.64
N ALA A 11 5.54 17.52 23.70
CA ALA A 11 5.80 18.95 23.72
C ALA A 11 7.30 19.28 23.58
N ALA A 12 8.15 18.46 24.21
CA ALA A 12 9.59 18.68 24.33
C ALA A 12 10.43 18.04 23.21
N ASP A 13 10.01 16.90 22.64
CA ASP A 13 10.81 16.12 21.69
C ASP A 13 10.18 16.05 20.29
N LEU A 14 10.98 16.36 19.25
CA LEU A 14 10.52 16.35 17.86
C LEU A 14 10.25 14.92 17.36
N ASN A 15 11.02 13.92 17.77
CA ASN A 15 10.79 12.54 17.33
C ASN A 15 9.46 12.01 17.89
N ALA A 16 9.15 12.32 19.15
CA ALA A 16 7.86 12.02 19.77
C ALA A 16 6.70 12.68 19.00
N LYS A 17 6.83 13.95 18.58
CA LYS A 17 5.84 14.63 17.72
C LYS A 17 5.63 13.89 16.39
N ILE A 18 6.70 13.47 15.73
CA ILE A 18 6.64 12.76 14.44
C ILE A 18 5.96 11.40 14.61
N ILE A 19 6.32 10.62 15.63
CA ILE A 19 5.71 9.31 15.91
C ILE A 19 4.22 9.47 16.19
N ALA A 20 3.84 10.41 17.06
CA ALA A 20 2.44 10.70 17.35
C ALA A 20 1.68 11.16 16.09
N GLY A 21 2.29 12.01 15.25
CA GLY A 21 1.71 12.45 13.98
C GLY A 21 1.44 11.30 13.01
N LEU A 22 2.39 10.38 12.85
CA LEU A 22 2.24 9.18 12.01
C LEU A 22 1.12 8.27 12.54
N GLU A 23 1.02 8.09 13.86
CA GLU A 23 -0.08 7.35 14.49
C GLU A 23 -1.44 8.00 14.18
N ARG A 24 -1.53 9.33 14.31
CA ARG A 24 -2.78 10.05 14.01
C ARG A 24 -3.20 9.93 12.56
N LEU A 25 -2.26 10.02 11.62
CA LEU A 25 -2.54 9.78 10.20
C LEU A 25 -2.98 8.32 9.94
N SER A 26 -2.35 7.35 10.61
CA SER A 26 -2.79 5.94 10.55
C SER A 26 -4.22 5.78 11.06
N THR A 27 -4.59 6.47 12.14
CA THR A 27 -5.95 6.48 12.68
C THR A 27 -6.97 7.05 11.69
N VAL A 28 -6.65 8.17 11.02
CA VAL A 28 -7.51 8.73 9.96
C VAL A 28 -7.70 7.70 8.84
N PHE A 29 -6.61 7.12 8.34
CA PHE A 29 -6.67 6.13 7.26
C PHE A 29 -7.49 4.89 7.65
N ARG A 30 -7.33 4.37 8.87
CA ARG A 30 -8.11 3.25 9.41
C ARG A 30 -9.60 3.58 9.49
N ALA A 31 -9.97 4.75 10.02
CA ALA A 31 -11.36 5.17 10.14
C ALA A 31 -12.04 5.26 8.76
N VAL A 32 -11.32 5.81 7.78
CA VAL A 32 -11.79 5.96 6.40
C VAL A 32 -12.02 4.60 5.72
N ILE A 33 -11.08 3.66 5.84
CA ILE A 33 -11.28 2.28 5.34
C ILE A 33 -12.45 1.59 6.04
N GLN A 34 -12.55 1.70 7.37
CA GLN A 34 -13.62 1.06 8.14
C GLN A 34 -15.00 1.56 7.73
N GLN A 35 -15.17 2.87 7.51
CA GLN A 35 -16.42 3.45 7.06
C GLN A 35 -16.85 2.86 5.70
N GLN A 36 -15.92 2.80 4.74
CA GLN A 36 -16.18 2.28 3.40
C GLN A 36 -16.40 0.77 3.38
N ALA A 37 -15.68 0.03 4.21
CA ALA A 37 -15.88 -1.39 4.42
C ALA A 37 -17.30 -1.66 4.95
N LYS A 38 -17.74 -0.90 5.97
CA LYS A 38 -19.10 -1.02 6.54
C LYS A 38 -20.19 -0.73 5.50
N ALA A 39 -20.03 0.31 4.68
CA ALA A 39 -20.98 0.66 3.62
C ALA A 39 -21.16 -0.49 2.60
N ASN A 40 -20.12 -1.28 2.37
CA ASN A 40 -20.12 -2.41 1.44
C ASN A 40 -20.25 -3.78 2.13
N GLN A 41 -20.56 -3.81 3.43
CA GLN A 41 -20.61 -5.04 4.25
C GLN A 41 -19.32 -5.88 4.15
N LEU A 42 -18.17 -5.23 3.97
CA LEU A 42 -16.84 -5.82 3.95
C LEU A 42 -16.12 -5.57 5.28
N THR A 43 -15.07 -6.34 5.53
CA THR A 43 -14.06 -5.99 6.56
C THR A 43 -12.96 -5.11 5.95
N PRO A 44 -12.18 -4.37 6.76
CA PRO A 44 -11.05 -3.59 6.25
C PRO A 44 -10.08 -4.41 5.38
N LEU A 45 -9.73 -5.62 5.83
CA LEU A 45 -8.86 -6.52 5.06
C LEU A 45 -9.50 -6.95 3.74
N GLN A 46 -10.80 -7.28 3.72
CA GLN A 46 -11.50 -7.65 2.48
C GLN A 46 -11.52 -6.48 1.49
N THR A 47 -11.75 -5.26 1.96
CA THR A 47 -11.68 -4.03 1.15
C THR A 47 -10.29 -3.85 0.56
N GLN A 48 -9.25 -3.96 1.37
CA GLN A 48 -7.86 -3.81 0.91
C GLN A 48 -7.45 -4.88 -0.09
N LEU A 49 -7.82 -6.15 0.16
CA LEU A 49 -7.58 -7.25 -0.77
C LEU A 49 -8.28 -7.04 -2.11
N LEU A 50 -9.55 -6.61 -2.10
CA LEU A 50 -10.30 -6.34 -3.32
C LEU A 50 -9.65 -5.23 -4.15
N LEU A 51 -9.26 -4.12 -3.51
CA LEU A 51 -8.53 -3.02 -4.15
C LEU A 51 -7.20 -3.50 -4.72
N PHE A 52 -6.43 -4.26 -3.94
CA PHE A 52 -5.13 -4.77 -4.36
C PHE A 52 -5.26 -5.68 -5.59
N ILE A 53 -6.15 -6.66 -5.55
CA ILE A 53 -6.38 -7.61 -6.64
C ILE A 53 -6.82 -6.89 -7.91
N ALA A 54 -7.58 -5.80 -7.80
CA ALA A 54 -8.02 -5.01 -8.94
C ALA A 54 -6.91 -4.18 -9.59
N SER A 55 -5.90 -3.80 -8.83
CA SER A 55 -4.85 -2.88 -9.27
C SER A 55 -3.52 -3.55 -9.61
N HIS A 56 -3.37 -4.85 -9.33
CA HIS A 56 -2.10 -5.58 -9.47
C HIS A 56 -2.18 -6.74 -10.45
N ARG A 57 -1.02 -7.09 -11.02
CA ARG A 57 -0.87 -8.24 -11.91
C ARG A 57 -1.14 -9.54 -11.14
N GLU A 58 -1.74 -10.49 -11.83
CA GLU A 58 -2.23 -11.75 -11.27
C GLU A 58 -1.19 -12.53 -10.44
N HIS A 59 0.09 -12.52 -10.84
CA HIS A 59 1.16 -13.22 -10.11
C HIS A 59 1.43 -12.66 -8.71
N LEU A 60 1.03 -11.41 -8.43
CA LEU A 60 1.08 -10.79 -7.10
C LEU A 60 -0.16 -11.12 -6.26
N CYS A 61 -1.22 -11.64 -6.88
CA CYS A 61 -2.52 -11.89 -6.25
C CYS A 61 -2.67 -13.34 -5.74
N THR A 62 -1.56 -14.02 -5.45
CA THR A 62 -1.59 -15.36 -4.84
C THR A 62 -1.78 -15.26 -3.33
N VAL A 63 -2.34 -16.30 -2.70
CA VAL A 63 -2.55 -16.34 -1.23
C VAL A 63 -1.25 -16.05 -0.47
N THR A 64 -0.13 -16.63 -0.90
CA THR A 64 1.18 -16.40 -0.27
C THR A 64 1.60 -14.94 -0.39
N ARG A 65 1.51 -14.35 -1.58
CA ARG A 65 1.92 -12.95 -1.81
C ARG A 65 1.03 -11.95 -1.09
N LEU A 66 -0.27 -12.18 -1.06
CA LEU A 66 -1.22 -11.35 -0.33
C LEU A 66 -1.00 -11.45 1.20
N ALA A 67 -0.64 -12.63 1.70
CA ALA A 67 -0.32 -12.81 3.13
C ALA A 67 0.95 -12.04 3.52
N GLU A 68 1.98 -12.09 2.67
CA GLU A 68 3.18 -11.27 2.81
C GLU A 68 2.80 -9.78 2.78
N GLU A 69 2.14 -9.31 1.72
CA GLU A 69 1.77 -7.91 1.49
C GLU A 69 1.04 -7.27 2.68
N PHE A 70 0.03 -7.96 3.20
CA PHE A 70 -0.82 -7.43 4.27
C PHE A 70 -0.36 -7.83 5.68
N VAL A 71 0.79 -8.51 5.79
CA VAL A 71 1.38 -8.96 7.07
C VAL A 71 0.36 -9.75 7.91
N VAL A 72 -0.32 -10.70 7.26
CA VAL A 72 -1.34 -11.58 7.87
C VAL A 72 -1.08 -13.04 7.49
N THR A 73 -1.77 -13.98 8.13
CA THR A 73 -1.58 -15.40 7.83
C THR A 73 -2.22 -15.79 6.49
N LYS A 74 -1.66 -16.83 5.84
CA LYS A 74 -2.27 -17.45 4.64
C LYS A 74 -3.71 -17.93 4.88
N ALA A 75 -4.01 -18.37 6.10
CA ALA A 75 -5.35 -18.77 6.51
C ALA A 75 -6.32 -17.57 6.48
N THR A 76 -5.91 -16.45 7.10
CA THR A 76 -6.68 -15.19 7.10
C THR A 76 -6.98 -14.68 5.68
N VAL A 77 -5.98 -14.74 4.79
CA VAL A 77 -6.16 -14.36 3.37
C VAL A 77 -7.11 -15.33 2.66
N SER A 78 -6.93 -16.63 2.84
CA SER A 78 -7.78 -17.65 2.21
C SER A 78 -9.25 -17.49 2.62
N ASP A 79 -9.51 -17.26 3.90
CA ASP A 79 -10.85 -17.00 4.43
C ASP A 79 -11.44 -15.71 3.86
N SER A 80 -10.64 -14.65 3.79
CA SER A 80 -11.08 -13.37 3.23
C SER A 80 -11.42 -13.48 1.73
N ILE A 81 -10.61 -14.21 0.96
CA ILE A 81 -10.88 -14.50 -0.46
C ILE A 81 -12.14 -15.35 -0.59
N ARG A 82 -12.31 -16.39 0.23
CA ARG A 82 -13.53 -17.22 0.22
C ARG A 82 -14.77 -16.37 0.41
N VAL A 83 -14.77 -15.50 1.42
CA VAL A 83 -15.89 -14.59 1.70
C VAL A 83 -16.11 -13.58 0.56
N LEU A 84 -15.05 -13.03 -0.03
CA LEU A 84 -15.16 -12.14 -1.20
C LEU A 84 -15.77 -12.85 -2.42
N VAL A 85 -15.48 -14.13 -2.61
CA VAL A 85 -16.08 -14.97 -3.66
C VAL A 85 -17.54 -15.28 -3.36
N GLU A 86 -17.85 -15.69 -2.13
CA GLU A 86 -19.24 -15.96 -1.68
C GLU A 86 -20.15 -14.73 -1.81
N LYS A 87 -19.61 -13.55 -1.49
CA LYS A 87 -20.32 -12.28 -1.67
C LYS A 87 -20.35 -11.80 -3.12
N GLY A 88 -19.69 -12.49 -4.04
CA GLY A 88 -19.69 -12.21 -5.48
C GLY A 88 -18.84 -11.01 -5.89
N TYR A 89 -17.89 -10.56 -5.08
CA TYR A 89 -16.93 -9.49 -5.46
C TYR A 89 -15.75 -10.03 -6.28
N LEU A 90 -15.37 -11.28 -6.02
CA LEU A 90 -14.33 -12.00 -6.74
C LEU A 90 -14.89 -13.29 -7.35
N ALA A 91 -14.23 -13.79 -8.39
CA ALA A 91 -14.43 -15.13 -8.92
C ALA A 91 -13.08 -15.83 -9.00
N LYS A 92 -13.07 -17.15 -8.74
CA LYS A 92 -11.90 -17.99 -9.01
C LYS A 92 -11.98 -18.49 -10.45
N GLN A 93 -10.89 -18.35 -11.18
CA GLN A 93 -10.74 -18.94 -12.51
C GLN A 93 -9.70 -20.06 -12.44
N ALA A 94 -10.08 -21.24 -12.94
CA ALA A 94 -9.22 -22.40 -12.96
C ALA A 94 -8.03 -22.17 -13.90
N LYS A 95 -6.87 -22.72 -13.54
CA LYS A 95 -5.67 -22.75 -14.37
C LYS A 95 -5.40 -24.15 -14.89
N ALA A 96 -4.43 -24.26 -15.79
CA ALA A 96 -3.94 -25.54 -16.30
C ALA A 96 -3.45 -26.48 -15.18
N ASP A 97 -2.80 -25.94 -14.13
CA ASP A 97 -2.55 -26.69 -12.90
C ASP A 97 -3.80 -26.64 -12.01
N PRO A 98 -4.48 -27.78 -11.76
CA PRO A 98 -5.71 -27.86 -10.96
C PRO A 98 -5.51 -27.48 -9.50
N ARG A 99 -4.26 -27.38 -9.01
CA ARG A 99 -3.94 -26.90 -7.66
C ARG A 99 -3.89 -25.38 -7.56
N THR A 100 -4.04 -24.67 -8.69
CA THR A 100 -3.89 -23.22 -8.76
C THR A 100 -5.14 -22.56 -9.35
N PHE A 101 -5.38 -21.32 -8.95
CA PHE A 101 -6.45 -20.48 -9.48
C PHE A 101 -5.95 -19.05 -9.66
N SER A 102 -6.57 -18.31 -10.56
CA SER A 102 -6.48 -16.85 -10.61
C SER A 102 -7.71 -16.21 -9.98
N LEU A 103 -7.56 -14.98 -9.51
CA LEU A 103 -8.66 -14.17 -8.96
C LEU A 103 -9.07 -13.14 -9.99
N MET A 104 -10.36 -13.09 -10.28
CA MET A 104 -10.97 -12.16 -11.22
C MET A 104 -11.95 -11.27 -10.45
N VAL A 105 -11.89 -9.96 -10.69
CA VAL A 105 -12.87 -9.01 -10.15
C VAL A 105 -14.16 -9.09 -10.97
N THR A 106 -15.28 -9.35 -10.30
CA THR A 106 -16.60 -9.43 -10.94
C THR A 106 -17.15 -8.03 -11.27
N PRO A 107 -18.24 -7.90 -12.04
CA PRO A 107 -18.91 -6.60 -12.21
C PRO A 107 -19.27 -5.93 -10.88
N LYS A 108 -19.86 -6.69 -9.95
CA LYS A 108 -20.14 -6.21 -8.58
C LYS A 108 -18.87 -5.75 -7.85
N GLY A 109 -17.78 -6.49 -8.00
CA GLY A 109 -16.46 -6.10 -7.49
C GLY A 109 -16.01 -4.74 -8.02
N LYS A 110 -16.11 -4.54 -9.33
CA LYS A 110 -15.74 -3.28 -10.00
C LYS A 110 -16.59 -2.10 -9.53
N ASP A 111 -17.90 -2.28 -9.43
CA ASP A 111 -18.81 -1.24 -8.95
C ASP A 111 -18.46 -0.81 -7.52
N THR A 112 -18.18 -1.77 -6.63
CA THR A 112 -17.71 -1.48 -5.28
C THR A 112 -16.35 -0.80 -5.29
N ILE A 113 -15.40 -1.19 -6.15
CA ILE A 113 -14.10 -0.51 -6.25
C ILE A 113 -14.26 0.97 -6.64
N ILE A 114 -15.17 1.29 -7.55
CA ILE A 114 -15.47 2.69 -7.92
C ILE A 114 -15.98 3.46 -6.70
N GLN A 115 -16.85 2.86 -5.88
CA GLN A 115 -17.30 3.47 -4.64
C GLN A 115 -16.15 3.63 -3.63
N LEU A 116 -15.25 2.65 -3.56
CA LEU A 116 -14.06 2.70 -2.72
C LEU A 116 -13.04 3.74 -3.21
N GLN A 117 -13.04 4.16 -4.48
CA GLN A 117 -12.18 5.24 -4.95
C GLN A 117 -12.53 6.59 -4.28
N GLN A 118 -13.73 6.74 -3.69
CA GLN A 118 -14.04 7.88 -2.84
C GLN A 118 -13.15 7.95 -1.58
N LEU A 119 -12.44 6.88 -1.21
CA LEU A 119 -11.40 6.89 -0.17
C LEU A 119 -10.32 7.95 -0.46
N THR A 120 -9.88 8.08 -1.72
CA THR A 120 -8.80 9.02 -2.08
C THR A 120 -9.29 10.46 -2.13
N GLN A 121 -10.58 10.66 -2.45
CA GLN A 121 -11.22 11.98 -2.48
C GLN A 121 -11.21 12.72 -1.14
N LEU A 122 -11.07 12.01 -0.02
CA LEU A 122 -10.93 12.65 1.30
C LEU A 122 -9.55 13.27 1.52
N PHE A 123 -8.50 12.71 0.90
CA PHE A 123 -7.13 13.19 1.03
C PHE A 123 -6.78 14.23 -0.03
N GLU A 124 -7.38 14.14 -1.23
CA GLU A 124 -7.08 15.03 -2.36
C GLU A 124 -7.20 16.54 -2.01
N PRO A 125 -8.29 17.05 -1.39
CA PRO A 125 -8.39 18.46 -1.03
C PRO A 125 -7.36 18.89 0.01
N VAL A 126 -7.05 18.01 0.97
CA VAL A 126 -6.05 18.29 2.01
C VAL A 126 -4.66 18.44 1.39
N LEU A 127 -4.31 17.55 0.46
CA LEU A 127 -3.04 17.59 -0.27
C LEU A 127 -2.99 18.74 -1.28
N ALA A 128 -4.12 19.10 -1.89
CA ALA A 128 -4.22 20.22 -2.84
C ALA A 128 -3.97 21.58 -2.19
N ASN A 129 -4.18 21.70 -0.88
CA ASN A 129 -3.86 22.91 -0.11
C ASN A 129 -2.36 23.08 0.20
N LEU A 130 -1.55 22.04 -0.03
CA LEU A 130 -0.10 22.12 0.12
C LEU A 130 0.51 22.73 -1.15
N THR A 131 1.52 23.58 -0.97
CA THR A 131 2.37 24.03 -2.07
C THR A 131 3.13 22.85 -2.68
N GLN A 132 3.57 22.99 -3.92
CA GLN A 132 4.35 21.95 -4.60
C GLN A 132 5.62 21.57 -3.82
N ALA A 133 6.27 22.54 -3.16
CA ALA A 133 7.45 22.31 -2.34
C ALA A 133 7.14 21.48 -1.08
N GLU A 134 6.01 21.75 -0.42
CA GLU A 134 5.55 20.96 0.73
C GLU A 134 5.18 19.54 0.32
N GLN A 135 4.50 19.36 -0.82
CA GLN A 135 4.18 18.03 -1.36
C GLN A 135 5.45 17.22 -1.64
N GLN A 136 6.44 17.82 -2.29
CA GLN A 136 7.73 17.15 -2.58
C GLN A 136 8.48 16.81 -1.31
N THR A 137 8.54 17.72 -0.34
CA THR A 137 9.20 17.48 0.96
C THR A 137 8.50 16.36 1.72
N THR A 138 7.16 16.38 1.75
CA THR A 138 6.35 15.33 2.38
C THR A 138 6.62 13.97 1.74
N TRP A 139 6.59 13.90 0.40
CA TRP A 139 6.89 12.67 -0.33
C TRP A 139 8.30 12.16 -0.07
N GLN A 140 9.29 13.06 -0.08
CA GLN A 140 10.68 12.73 0.22
C GLN A 140 10.84 12.09 1.60
N VAL A 141 10.21 12.67 2.62
CA VAL A 141 10.28 12.12 3.99
C VAL A 141 9.59 10.76 4.06
N LEU A 142 8.39 10.63 3.49
CA LEU A 142 7.63 9.37 3.49
C LEU A 142 8.40 8.23 2.83
N ILE A 143 8.91 8.44 1.62
CA ILE A 143 9.61 7.37 0.89
C ILE A 143 10.91 6.96 1.60
N GLN A 144 11.61 7.91 2.24
CA GLN A 144 12.82 7.60 3.03
C GLN A 144 12.50 6.80 4.30
N LEU A 145 11.45 7.16 5.03
CA LEU A 145 11.02 6.41 6.21
C LEU A 145 10.62 4.98 5.83
N ILE A 146 9.84 4.83 4.78
CA ILE A 146 9.36 3.51 4.32
C ILE A 146 10.53 2.66 3.83
N ALA A 147 11.48 3.24 3.10
CA ALA A 147 12.69 2.53 2.69
C ALA A 147 13.51 2.03 3.90
N ARG A 148 13.60 2.82 4.97
CA ARG A 148 14.30 2.40 6.21
C ARG A 148 13.57 1.25 6.92
N PHE A 149 12.25 1.31 7.03
CA PHE A 149 11.47 0.21 7.61
C PHE A 149 11.51 -1.06 6.75
N GLN A 150 11.48 -0.91 5.43
CA GLN A 150 11.61 -2.02 4.49
C GLN A 150 12.99 -2.67 4.57
N ALA A 151 14.07 -1.90 4.71
CA ALA A 151 15.42 -2.43 4.92
C ALA A 151 15.56 -3.23 6.24
N GLN A 152 14.68 -2.97 7.22
CA GLN A 152 14.57 -3.74 8.47
C GLN A 152 13.61 -4.93 8.38
N GLY A 153 13.02 -5.20 7.21
CA GLY A 153 12.06 -6.29 7.00
C GLY A 153 10.69 -6.06 7.62
N MET A 154 10.36 -4.84 8.04
CA MET A 154 9.08 -4.55 8.73
C MET A 154 7.91 -4.35 7.77
N ILE A 155 8.16 -3.90 6.54
CA ILE A 155 7.12 -3.64 5.55
C ILE A 155 7.56 -4.24 4.21
N PRO A 156 6.79 -5.16 3.63
CA PRO A 156 7.02 -5.62 2.27
C PRO A 156 6.55 -4.53 1.31
N THR A 157 7.47 -3.97 0.51
CA THR A 157 7.14 -3.00 -0.53
C THR A 157 7.90 -3.31 -1.81
N ARG A 158 7.29 -3.00 -2.95
CA ARG A 158 7.87 -3.14 -4.30
C ARG A 158 8.46 -1.81 -4.77
N MET A 159 9.20 -1.13 -3.90
CA MET A 159 9.65 0.24 -4.15
C MET A 159 10.86 0.31 -5.09
N CYS A 160 11.04 1.44 -5.76
CA CYS A 160 12.19 1.69 -6.64
C CYS A 160 13.52 1.32 -5.96
N MET A 161 13.74 1.71 -4.71
CA MET A 161 15.00 1.47 -3.99
C MET A 161 15.35 -0.01 -3.75
N THR A 162 14.42 -0.91 -4.05
CA THR A 162 14.54 -2.37 -3.87
C THR A 162 14.44 -3.13 -5.19
N CYS A 163 14.35 -2.40 -6.30
CA CYS A 163 14.20 -2.95 -7.64
C CYS A 163 15.58 -3.19 -8.26
N GLN A 164 15.75 -4.32 -8.96
CA GLN A 164 16.98 -4.62 -9.71
C GLN A 164 17.32 -3.58 -10.79
N HIS A 165 16.31 -2.81 -11.26
CA HIS A 165 16.47 -1.81 -12.30
C HIS A 165 16.91 -0.45 -11.75
N PHE A 166 16.91 -0.26 -10.43
CA PHE A 166 17.19 1.02 -9.81
C PHE A 166 18.67 1.17 -9.48
N GLU A 167 19.24 2.30 -9.88
CA GLU A 167 20.57 2.71 -9.46
C GLU A 167 20.51 4.08 -8.80
N LYS A 168 21.26 4.25 -7.70
CA LYS A 168 21.48 5.56 -7.08
C LYS A 168 22.97 5.83 -6.97
N ASN A 169 23.45 6.85 -7.67
CA ASN A 169 24.84 7.28 -7.65
C ASN A 169 24.96 8.79 -7.41
N LYS A 170 26.16 9.36 -7.54
CA LYS A 170 26.42 10.80 -7.30
C LYS A 170 25.64 11.73 -8.26
N GLN A 171 25.24 11.24 -9.43
CA GLN A 171 24.50 11.99 -10.45
C GLN A 171 22.98 11.95 -10.22
N GLY A 172 22.50 11.10 -9.29
CA GLY A 172 21.09 10.99 -8.94
C GLY A 172 20.59 9.55 -8.93
N ALA A 173 19.26 9.40 -8.99
CA ALA A 173 18.61 8.12 -9.15
C ALA A 173 18.29 7.87 -10.63
N TYR A 174 18.38 6.62 -11.07
CA TYR A 174 18.15 6.21 -12.45
C TYR A 174 17.41 4.86 -12.51
N CYS A 175 16.53 4.71 -13.49
CA CYS A 175 15.87 3.44 -13.80
C CYS A 175 16.41 2.87 -15.12
N HIS A 176 17.10 1.74 -15.05
CA HIS A 176 17.69 1.06 -16.22
C HIS A 176 16.64 0.48 -17.17
N LEU A 177 15.46 0.11 -16.66
CA LEU A 177 14.36 -0.39 -17.49
C LEU A 177 13.72 0.73 -18.32
N LEU A 178 13.40 1.86 -17.68
CA LEU A 178 12.78 3.02 -18.32
C LEU A 178 13.81 3.90 -19.06
N LYS A 179 15.10 3.65 -18.82
CA LYS A 179 16.23 4.43 -19.35
C LYS A 179 16.09 5.91 -19.04
N SER A 180 15.73 6.24 -17.80
CA SER A 180 15.44 7.61 -17.39
C SER A 180 16.02 7.94 -16.01
N PRO A 181 16.50 9.19 -15.80
CA PRO A 181 16.72 9.69 -14.45
C PRO A 181 15.38 9.75 -13.70
N LEU A 182 15.44 9.55 -12.39
CA LEU A 182 14.31 9.65 -11.47
C LEU A 182 14.58 10.79 -10.50
N ALA A 183 13.76 11.85 -10.53
CA ALA A 183 13.75 12.80 -9.43
C ALA A 183 13.07 12.17 -8.21
N ILE A 184 13.21 12.79 -7.03
CA ILE A 184 12.59 12.30 -5.79
C ILE A 184 11.07 12.10 -5.96
N LYS A 185 10.41 13.04 -6.64
CA LYS A 185 8.97 12.97 -6.97
C LYS A 185 8.60 11.81 -7.91
N ASP A 186 9.55 11.27 -8.65
CA ASP A 186 9.32 10.20 -9.63
C ASP A 186 9.60 8.81 -9.04
N LEU A 187 10.20 8.74 -7.85
CA LEU A 187 10.39 7.50 -7.12
C LEU A 187 9.02 6.91 -6.75
N ARG A 188 8.88 5.59 -6.86
CA ARG A 188 7.64 4.85 -6.59
C ARG A 188 7.80 3.98 -5.35
N ILE A 189 6.83 4.01 -4.46
CA ILE A 189 6.72 3.10 -3.30
C ILE A 189 6.20 1.72 -3.70
N ASP A 190 5.41 1.67 -4.77
CA ASP A 190 4.92 0.46 -5.39
C ASP A 190 5.12 0.59 -6.90
N CYS A 191 6.19 -0.02 -7.42
CA CYS A 191 6.60 0.09 -8.81
C CYS A 191 6.00 -1.09 -9.61
N PRO A 192 5.14 -0.85 -10.62
CA PRO A 192 4.55 -1.91 -11.47
C PRO A 192 5.57 -2.78 -12.22
N GLU A 193 6.78 -2.26 -12.36
CA GLU A 193 7.94 -2.83 -13.04
C GLU A 193 8.99 -3.34 -12.05
N HIS A 194 8.65 -3.42 -10.76
CA HIS A 194 9.53 -3.96 -9.74
C HIS A 194 9.90 -5.40 -10.04
N GLU A 195 11.19 -5.66 -10.02
CA GLU A 195 11.75 -7.00 -9.97
C GLU A 195 12.76 -7.05 -8.82
N LEU A 196 12.65 -8.09 -8.00
CA LEU A 196 13.56 -8.29 -6.86
C LEU A 196 15.00 -8.43 -7.37
N ILE A 197 15.94 -7.83 -6.63
CA ILE A 197 17.37 -8.04 -6.83
C ILE A 197 17.63 -9.55 -6.68
N LYS A 198 18.15 -10.16 -7.74
CA LYS A 198 18.53 -11.58 -7.77
C LYS A 198 19.80 -11.83 -6.98
#